data_AF-A0A0S1MJB1-F1
#
_entry.id   AF-A0A0S1MJB1-F1
#
_cell.length_a   1.000
_cell.length_b   1.000
_cell.length_c   1.000
_cell.angle_alpha   90.00
_cell.angle_beta   90.00
_cell.angle_gamma   90.00
#
_symmetry.space_group_name_H-M   'P 1'
#
loop_
_entity.id
_entity.type
_entity.pdbx_description
1 polymer ?
#
loop_
_entity_poly.entity_id
_entity_poly.type
_entity_poly.pdbx_seq_one_letter_code
_entity_poly.pdbx_strand_id
1 'polypeptide(L)'
;MTQDQCFGTNDLESYPKDDLSQTWRPWMWQVCTEWGFFQNSPPEEFESIRLISKFIDLHYNSKICRLAFGKSVPNLPKVEQINKYGDFGLNHSRLAYIDGSDDPWLYATPHSPLHKINKKSSKNYWLIKGGVHHWDENGLSSSTDPEDSFEKLSSSIKTTFKSQNTTLRTEIDAEEPPEIKKIHLKEIEWVKSWIKEFYSQKEVKKK
;
A
#
# COMPACT_ATOMS: atom_id res chain seq x y z
N MET A 1 -18.91 -22.52 -10.81
CA MET A 1 -17.55 -22.01 -10.65
C MET A 1 -16.81 -22.93 -9.71
N THR A 2 -15.73 -23.57 -10.15
CA THR A 2 -14.94 -24.52 -9.34
C THR A 2 -13.80 -23.79 -8.62
N GLN A 3 -13.21 -24.43 -7.60
CA GLN A 3 -12.01 -23.90 -6.93
C GLN A 3 -10.89 -23.60 -7.93
N ASP A 4 -10.64 -24.50 -8.89
CA ASP A 4 -9.60 -24.32 -9.91
C ASP A 4 -9.89 -23.18 -10.87
N GLN A 5 -11.16 -22.86 -11.14
CA GLN A 5 -11.52 -21.71 -11.96
C GLN A 5 -11.27 -20.37 -11.24
N CYS A 6 -11.21 -20.36 -9.90
CA CYS A 6 -10.93 -19.15 -9.11
C CYS A 6 -9.47 -19.04 -8.65
N PHE A 7 -8.88 -20.17 -8.28
CA PHE A 7 -7.60 -20.25 -7.56
C PHE A 7 -6.59 -21.16 -8.25
N GLY A 8 -6.98 -21.84 -9.33
CA GLY A 8 -6.10 -22.71 -10.09
C GLY A 8 -5.11 -21.88 -10.91
N THR A 9 -3.85 -22.29 -10.89
CA THR A 9 -2.78 -21.72 -11.73
C THR A 9 -2.65 -22.44 -13.08
N ASN A 10 -3.70 -23.19 -13.46
CA ASN A 10 -3.69 -24.11 -14.61
C ASN A 10 -4.14 -23.45 -15.93
N ASP A 11 -4.60 -22.20 -15.91
CA ASP A 11 -4.86 -21.44 -17.15
C ASP A 11 -3.54 -20.91 -17.73
N LEU A 12 -2.70 -21.83 -18.20
CA LEU A 12 -1.37 -21.54 -18.71
C LEU A 12 -1.40 -20.61 -19.94
N GLU A 13 -2.49 -20.65 -20.71
CA GLU A 13 -2.69 -19.82 -21.91
C GLU A 13 -3.06 -18.37 -21.56
N SER A 14 -3.51 -18.10 -20.34
CA SER A 14 -3.81 -16.73 -19.90
C SER A 14 -2.54 -15.92 -19.58
N TYR A 15 -1.51 -16.56 -19.03
CA TYR A 15 -0.33 -15.84 -18.53
C TYR A 15 0.47 -15.09 -19.61
N PRO A 16 0.68 -15.62 -20.83
CA PRO A 16 1.46 -14.91 -21.85
C PRO A 16 0.74 -13.71 -22.46
N LYS A 17 -0.59 -13.57 -22.28
CA LYS A 17 -1.36 -12.44 -22.82
C LYS A 17 -0.78 -11.14 -22.26
N ASP A 18 -0.72 -10.11 -23.10
CA ASP A 18 -0.07 -8.83 -22.79
C ASP A 18 -0.84 -7.60 -23.30
N ASP A 19 -2.13 -7.77 -23.63
CA ASP A 19 -3.00 -6.67 -24.00
C ASP A 19 -3.32 -5.73 -22.81
N LEU A 20 -3.94 -4.58 -23.09
CA LEU A 20 -4.19 -3.54 -22.08
C LEU A 20 -5.12 -3.99 -20.92
N SER A 21 -5.85 -5.10 -21.04
CA SER A 21 -6.63 -5.66 -19.94
C SER A 21 -5.77 -6.32 -18.85
N GLN A 22 -4.50 -6.61 -19.15
CA GLN A 22 -3.57 -7.31 -18.25
C GLN A 22 -2.92 -6.35 -17.24
N THR A 23 -3.75 -5.63 -16.47
CA THR A 23 -3.33 -4.58 -15.53
C THR A 23 -2.41 -5.06 -14.40
N TRP A 24 -2.39 -6.37 -14.11
CA TRP A 24 -1.49 -6.98 -13.13
C TRP A 24 -0.04 -7.14 -13.63
N ARG A 25 0.18 -7.20 -14.95
CA ARG A 25 1.49 -7.51 -15.53
C ARG A 25 2.58 -6.51 -15.19
N PRO A 26 2.36 -5.18 -15.24
CA PRO A 26 3.42 -4.23 -14.92
C PRO A 26 3.96 -4.41 -13.51
N TRP A 27 3.08 -4.58 -12.52
CA TRP A 27 3.50 -4.86 -11.15
C TRP A 27 4.23 -6.20 -11.03
N MET A 28 3.68 -7.25 -11.64
CA MET A 28 4.31 -8.57 -11.59
C MET A 28 5.67 -8.58 -12.28
N TRP A 29 5.87 -7.80 -13.34
CA TRP A 29 7.19 -7.62 -13.96
C TRP A 29 8.19 -7.07 -12.94
N GLN A 30 7.82 -6.03 -12.20
CA GLN A 30 8.66 -5.46 -11.14
C GLN A 30 8.97 -6.50 -10.04
N VAL A 31 7.97 -7.27 -9.59
CA VAL A 31 8.16 -8.37 -8.62
C VAL A 31 9.14 -9.41 -9.15
N CYS A 32 8.99 -9.84 -10.40
CA CYS A 32 9.80 -10.88 -11.02
C CYS A 32 11.21 -10.44 -11.39
N THR A 33 11.49 -9.14 -11.48
CA THR A 33 12.80 -8.61 -11.90
C THR A 33 13.59 -8.00 -10.75
N GLU A 34 12.93 -7.25 -9.87
CA GLU A 34 13.59 -6.37 -8.90
C GLU A 34 13.08 -6.52 -7.47
N TRP A 35 11.77 -6.71 -7.22
CA TRP A 35 11.24 -6.61 -5.85
C TRP A 35 11.15 -7.93 -5.08
N GLY A 36 10.76 -9.01 -5.73
CA GLY A 36 10.65 -10.32 -5.08
C GLY A 36 9.64 -10.44 -3.94
N PHE A 37 8.62 -9.58 -3.88
CA PHE A 37 7.51 -9.65 -2.92
C PHE A 37 6.55 -10.83 -3.18
N PHE A 38 7.06 -12.06 -3.04
CA PHE A 38 6.26 -13.28 -3.08
C PHE A 38 5.69 -13.60 -1.68
N GLN A 39 4.38 -13.82 -1.61
CA GLN A 39 3.66 -14.12 -0.37
C GLN A 39 3.72 -15.62 -0.06
N ASN A 40 4.89 -16.06 0.40
CA ASN A 40 5.16 -17.47 0.69
C ASN A 40 4.65 -17.86 2.07
N SER A 41 4.47 -19.17 2.26
CA SER A 41 4.27 -19.76 3.57
C SER A 41 5.43 -19.39 4.48
N PRO A 42 5.18 -19.07 5.77
CA PRO A 42 6.25 -18.75 6.69
C PRO A 42 7.19 -19.96 6.89
N PRO A 43 8.46 -19.73 7.24
CA PRO A 43 9.41 -20.80 7.46
C PRO A 43 9.06 -21.62 8.72
N GLU A 44 9.69 -22.79 8.89
CA GLU A 44 9.30 -23.78 9.90
C GLU A 44 9.31 -23.24 11.34
N GLU A 45 10.21 -22.31 11.66
CA GLU A 45 10.26 -21.64 12.96
C GLU A 45 8.96 -20.88 13.33
N PHE A 46 8.13 -20.54 12.35
CA PHE A 46 6.83 -19.88 12.51
C PHE A 46 5.65 -20.79 12.14
N GLU A 47 5.86 -22.12 12.14
CA GLU A 47 4.84 -23.11 11.77
C GLU A 47 3.56 -23.00 12.62
N SER A 48 3.68 -22.65 13.90
CA SER A 48 2.55 -22.54 14.84
C SER A 48 1.57 -21.41 14.50
N ILE A 49 1.99 -20.41 13.71
CA ILE A 49 1.18 -19.24 13.32
C ILE A 49 0.85 -19.23 11.82
N ARG A 50 1.14 -20.32 11.11
CA ARG A 50 0.92 -20.40 9.65
C ARG A 50 -0.56 -20.40 9.30
N LEU A 51 -0.96 -19.43 8.46
CA LEU A 51 -2.34 -19.28 7.96
C LEU A 51 -2.57 -19.88 6.56
N ILE A 52 -1.51 -20.09 5.79
CA ILE A 52 -1.57 -20.58 4.41
C ILE A 52 -0.85 -21.92 4.24
N SER A 53 -1.21 -22.69 3.22
CA SER A 53 -0.59 -23.98 2.93
C SER A 53 0.94 -23.89 2.84
N LYS A 54 1.64 -24.88 3.43
CA LYS A 54 3.11 -25.01 3.31
C LYS A 54 3.60 -25.19 1.87
N PHE A 55 2.70 -25.60 0.97
CA PHE A 55 3.00 -25.79 -0.45
C PHE A 55 2.97 -24.47 -1.25
N ILE A 56 2.55 -23.36 -0.64
CA ILE A 56 2.67 -22.02 -1.22
C ILE A 56 4.09 -21.53 -0.92
N ASP A 57 5.06 -22.14 -1.59
CA ASP A 57 6.48 -21.81 -1.47
C ASP A 57 6.93 -20.83 -2.58
N LEU A 58 8.21 -20.43 -2.52
CA LEU A 58 8.78 -19.55 -3.54
C LEU A 58 8.68 -20.15 -4.95
N HIS A 59 8.86 -21.46 -5.08
CA HIS A 59 8.75 -22.13 -6.38
C HIS A 59 7.33 -22.01 -6.93
N TYR A 60 6.30 -22.27 -6.12
CA TYR A 60 4.89 -22.12 -6.50
C TYR A 60 4.57 -20.66 -6.89
N ASN A 61 4.87 -19.70 -6.02
CA ASN A 61 4.50 -18.29 -6.24
C ASN A 61 5.29 -17.62 -7.37
N SER A 62 6.53 -18.04 -7.63
CA SER A 62 7.33 -17.46 -8.71
C SER A 62 7.05 -18.06 -10.10
N LYS A 63 6.25 -19.13 -10.21
CA LYS A 63 5.88 -19.72 -11.51
C LYS A 63 5.35 -18.70 -12.49
N ILE A 64 4.51 -17.77 -12.00
CA ILE A 64 3.91 -16.71 -12.81
C ILE A 64 4.97 -15.91 -13.58
N CYS A 65 6.17 -15.72 -13.04
CA CYS A 65 7.23 -14.98 -13.71
C CYS A 65 7.64 -15.62 -15.04
N ARG A 66 7.83 -16.95 -15.05
CA ARG A 66 8.20 -17.69 -16.27
C ARG A 66 7.02 -17.87 -17.20
N LEU A 67 5.83 -18.13 -16.65
CA LEU A 67 4.61 -18.27 -17.44
C LEU A 67 4.23 -16.96 -18.16
N ALA A 68 4.40 -15.82 -17.50
CA ALA A 68 4.02 -14.51 -18.01
C ALA A 68 5.07 -13.90 -18.94
N PHE A 69 6.37 -14.05 -18.61
CA PHE A 69 7.44 -13.27 -19.23
C PHE A 69 8.55 -14.11 -19.87
N GLY A 70 8.44 -15.44 -19.83
CA GLY A 70 9.39 -16.35 -20.44
C GLY A 70 10.83 -16.11 -19.95
N LYS A 71 11.77 -15.99 -20.88
CA LYS A 71 13.21 -15.79 -20.61
C LYS A 71 13.60 -14.32 -20.35
N SER A 72 12.66 -13.39 -20.48
CA SER A 72 12.94 -11.95 -20.32
C SER A 72 13.16 -11.54 -18.86
N VAL A 73 12.75 -12.38 -17.90
CA VAL A 73 12.99 -12.20 -16.46
C VAL A 73 14.15 -13.06 -15.97
N PRO A 74 14.86 -12.67 -14.89
CA PRO A 74 15.88 -13.52 -14.27
C PRO A 74 15.27 -14.78 -13.61
N ASN A 75 16.11 -15.72 -13.18
CA ASN A 75 15.66 -16.90 -12.42
C ASN A 75 15.12 -16.51 -11.03
N LEU A 76 15.74 -15.50 -10.42
CA LEU A 76 15.31 -14.89 -9.16
C LEU A 76 15.39 -13.36 -9.32
N PRO A 77 14.49 -12.59 -8.68
CA PRO A 77 14.55 -11.14 -8.69
C PRO A 77 15.87 -10.62 -8.12
N LYS A 78 16.41 -9.56 -8.73
CA LYS A 78 17.67 -8.93 -8.33
C LYS A 78 17.40 -7.84 -7.29
N VAL A 79 17.02 -8.24 -6.08
CA VAL A 79 16.58 -7.36 -4.98
C VAL A 79 17.61 -6.31 -4.59
N GLU A 80 18.89 -6.57 -4.84
CA GLU A 80 19.99 -5.64 -4.60
C GLU A 80 19.84 -4.34 -5.41
N GLN A 81 19.15 -4.40 -6.55
CA GLN A 81 18.95 -3.23 -7.42
C GLN A 81 18.05 -2.17 -6.79
N ILE A 82 17.11 -2.56 -5.93
CA ILE A 82 16.26 -1.65 -5.17
C ILE A 82 16.88 -1.39 -3.80
N ASN A 83 17.39 -2.42 -3.13
CA ASN A 83 17.95 -2.28 -1.78
C ASN A 83 19.17 -1.33 -1.73
N LYS A 84 19.89 -1.14 -2.84
CA LYS A 84 21.00 -0.16 -2.93
C LYS A 84 20.58 1.28 -2.62
N TYR A 85 19.29 1.61 -2.69
CA TYR A 85 18.79 2.94 -2.39
C TYR A 85 18.62 3.22 -0.89
N GLY A 86 18.89 2.23 -0.03
CA GLY A 86 18.98 2.43 1.42
C GLY A 86 18.27 1.38 2.25
N ASP A 87 17.40 0.56 1.64
CA ASP A 87 16.62 -0.48 2.33
C ASP A 87 15.94 0.10 3.59
N PHE A 88 15.82 -0.67 4.67
CA PHE A 88 15.38 -0.19 5.99
C PHE A 88 16.20 0.98 6.57
N GLY A 89 17.40 1.23 6.03
CA GLY A 89 18.31 2.30 6.45
C GLY A 89 18.19 3.61 5.67
N LEU A 90 17.26 3.72 4.70
CA LEU A 90 17.07 4.94 3.93
C LEU A 90 16.74 6.13 4.87
N ASN A 91 17.51 7.20 4.74
CA ASN A 91 17.37 8.40 5.57
C ASN A 91 17.72 9.65 4.75
N HIS A 92 16.82 10.65 4.78
CA HIS A 92 17.02 11.90 4.06
C HIS A 92 16.38 13.07 4.80
N SER A 93 16.94 14.27 4.66
CA SER A 93 16.27 15.50 5.12
C SER A 93 15.01 15.69 4.28
N ARG A 94 13.83 15.61 4.90
CA ARG A 94 12.51 15.60 4.23
C ARG A 94 11.98 14.22 3.83
N LEU A 95 12.28 13.19 4.61
CA LEU A 95 11.68 11.86 4.51
C LEU A 95 11.09 11.41 5.85
N ALA A 96 9.86 10.90 5.81
CA ALA A 96 9.14 10.30 6.91
C ALA A 96 8.59 8.96 6.46
N TYR A 97 8.52 8.04 7.40
CA TYR A 97 7.84 6.76 7.25
C TYR A 97 6.58 6.84 8.10
N ILE A 98 5.45 6.56 7.48
CA ILE A 98 4.14 6.56 8.13
C ILE A 98 3.55 5.19 7.84
N ASP A 99 3.28 4.43 8.90
CA ASP A 99 2.80 3.05 8.77
C ASP A 99 1.71 2.79 9.80
N GLY A 100 0.81 1.87 9.47
CA GLY A 100 -0.15 1.30 10.40
C GLY A 100 0.44 0.12 11.17
N SER A 101 0.18 0.01 12.48
CA SER A 101 0.67 -1.11 13.29
C SER A 101 0.07 -2.47 12.91
N ASP A 102 -1.08 -2.46 12.23
CA ASP A 102 -1.87 -3.62 11.85
C ASP A 102 -1.81 -3.84 10.32
N ASP A 103 -1.01 -3.05 9.61
CA ASP A 103 -0.72 -3.27 8.18
C ASP A 103 0.20 -4.49 8.02
N PRO A 104 -0.19 -5.54 7.26
CA PRO A 104 0.71 -6.65 6.95
C PRO A 104 2.01 -6.21 6.25
N TRP A 105 2.02 -5.06 5.57
CA TRP A 105 3.21 -4.50 4.94
C TRP A 105 4.22 -3.89 5.91
N LEU A 106 3.86 -3.69 7.20
CA LEU A 106 4.75 -3.17 8.24
C LEU A 106 6.11 -3.88 8.27
N TYR A 107 6.14 -5.19 8.01
CA TYR A 107 7.36 -6.00 8.01
C TYR A 107 8.33 -5.65 6.86
N ALA A 108 7.84 -5.03 5.79
CA ALA A 108 8.60 -4.56 4.64
C ALA A 108 9.02 -3.09 4.75
N THR A 109 8.78 -2.43 5.89
CA THR A 109 9.11 -1.01 6.09
C THR A 109 10.12 -0.82 7.23
N PRO A 110 10.72 0.37 7.39
CA PRO A 110 11.59 0.68 8.52
C PRO A 110 10.95 0.53 9.91
N HIS A 111 9.62 0.40 10.01
CA HIS A 111 8.93 0.08 11.27
C HIS A 111 8.86 -1.42 11.58
N SER A 112 9.36 -2.27 10.68
CA SER A 112 9.40 -3.72 10.87
C SER A 112 9.99 -4.11 12.24
N PRO A 113 9.29 -4.95 13.03
CA PRO A 113 9.81 -5.40 14.32
C PRO A 113 11.05 -6.30 14.17
N LEU A 114 11.31 -6.80 12.95
CA LEU A 114 12.48 -7.59 12.62
C LEU A 114 13.71 -6.73 12.29
N HIS A 115 13.52 -5.42 12.07
CA HIS A 115 14.59 -4.47 11.78
C HIS A 115 15.06 -3.74 13.05
N LYS A 116 16.36 -3.68 13.29
CA LYS A 116 16.94 -2.91 14.40
C LYS A 116 16.98 -1.42 14.05
N ILE A 117 15.93 -0.68 14.41
CA ILE A 117 15.84 0.76 14.17
C ILE A 117 17.02 1.50 14.82
N ASN A 118 17.74 2.29 14.03
CA ASN A 118 18.71 3.23 14.55
C ASN A 118 17.99 4.43 15.21
N LYS A 119 18.14 4.57 16.53
CA LYS A 119 17.52 5.66 17.33
C LYS A 119 17.86 7.09 16.85
N LYS A 120 18.92 7.29 16.05
CA LYS A 120 19.26 8.60 15.47
C LYS A 120 18.40 8.96 14.24
N SER A 121 17.87 7.95 13.54
CA SER A 121 17.05 8.11 12.33
C SER A 121 15.55 8.21 12.66
N SER A 122 15.14 7.82 13.87
CA SER A 122 13.74 7.59 14.26
C SER A 122 12.87 8.84 14.42
N LYS A 123 13.38 10.05 14.14
CA LYS A 123 12.61 11.30 14.37
C LYS A 123 11.39 11.42 13.45
N ASN A 124 11.43 10.81 12.27
CA ASN A 124 10.37 10.87 11.26
C ASN A 124 9.70 9.49 11.03
N TYR A 125 9.64 8.66 12.07
CA TYR A 125 9.02 7.33 12.05
C TYR A 125 7.70 7.44 12.81
N TRP A 126 6.59 7.46 12.09
CA TRP A 126 5.26 7.75 12.62
C TRP A 126 4.38 6.51 12.49
N LEU A 127 4.23 5.78 13.59
CA LEU A 127 3.41 4.57 13.63
C LEU A 127 1.99 4.91 14.12
N ILE A 128 0.99 4.58 13.31
CA ILE A 128 -0.43 4.71 13.65
C ILE A 128 -0.87 3.41 14.34
N LYS A 129 -1.17 3.49 15.63
CA LYS A 129 -1.67 2.32 16.39
C LYS A 129 -3.06 1.93 15.92
N GLY A 130 -3.28 0.64 15.69
CA GLY A 130 -4.50 0.11 15.07
C GLY A 130 -4.63 0.44 13.58
N GLY A 131 -3.61 1.09 13.00
CA GLY A 131 -3.67 1.50 11.61
C GLY A 131 -3.41 0.38 10.63
N VAL A 132 -4.13 0.43 9.52
CA VAL A 132 -4.01 -0.51 8.40
C VAL A 132 -3.28 0.16 7.23
N HIS A 133 -3.36 -0.44 6.04
CA HIS A 133 -2.63 -0.02 4.86
C HIS A 133 -2.89 1.45 4.49
N HIS A 134 -1.80 2.25 4.55
CA HIS A 134 -1.78 3.69 4.23
C HIS A 134 -3.00 4.46 4.76
N TRP A 135 -3.35 4.24 6.03
CA TRP A 135 -4.57 4.79 6.62
C TRP A 135 -4.57 6.32 6.69
N ASP A 136 -3.38 6.91 6.75
CA ASP A 136 -3.10 8.35 6.63
C ASP A 136 -3.36 8.95 5.23
N GLU A 137 -3.39 8.14 4.16
CA GLU A 137 -3.64 8.69 2.81
C GLU A 137 -5.12 8.92 2.52
N ASN A 138 -6.01 8.23 3.26
CA ASN A 138 -7.44 8.33 3.08
C ASN A 138 -7.99 9.46 3.95
N GLY A 139 -8.08 10.66 3.38
CA GLY A 139 -8.73 11.78 4.05
C GLY A 139 -10.21 11.51 4.33
N LEU A 140 -10.78 12.23 5.31
CA LEU A 140 -12.23 12.30 5.46
C LEU A 140 -12.85 12.73 4.12
N SER A 141 -13.85 11.98 3.63
CA SER A 141 -14.70 12.44 2.53
C SER A 141 -15.31 13.75 2.98
N SER A 142 -14.79 14.87 2.48
CA SER A 142 -15.41 16.13 2.82
C SER A 142 -16.77 16.10 2.11
N SER A 143 -17.85 16.46 2.81
CA SER A 143 -19.13 16.75 2.15
C SER A 143 -19.05 17.94 1.17
N THR A 144 -17.83 18.46 0.95
CA THR A 144 -17.45 19.52 0.03
C THR A 144 -16.58 19.03 -1.13
N ASP A 145 -16.37 17.72 -1.30
CA ASP A 145 -15.71 17.20 -2.49
C ASP A 145 -16.62 17.46 -3.72
N PRO A 146 -16.20 18.29 -4.70
CA PRO A 146 -17.04 18.61 -5.85
C PRO A 146 -17.37 17.40 -6.74
N GLU A 147 -16.73 16.25 -6.48
CA GLU A 147 -16.92 14.99 -7.19
C GLU A 147 -17.94 14.05 -6.53
N ASP A 148 -18.47 14.36 -5.34
CA ASP A 148 -19.59 13.59 -4.77
C ASP A 148 -20.93 13.98 -5.43
N SER A 149 -21.00 13.67 -6.72
CA SER A 149 -22.02 14.07 -7.67
C SER A 149 -23.30 13.21 -7.60
N PHE A 150 -23.59 12.62 -6.45
CA PHE A 150 -24.90 11.99 -6.17
C PHE A 150 -26.06 12.99 -6.18
N GLU A 151 -25.80 14.29 -6.03
CA GLU A 151 -26.83 15.33 -6.12
C GLU A 151 -27.41 15.53 -7.53
N LYS A 152 -26.71 15.07 -8.59
CA LYS A 152 -27.14 15.20 -10.00
C LYS A 152 -28.14 14.13 -10.45
N LEU A 153 -28.50 13.17 -9.60
CA LEU A 153 -29.53 12.18 -9.93
C LEU A 153 -30.92 12.82 -9.87
N SER A 154 -31.73 12.54 -10.90
CA SER A 154 -33.05 13.13 -11.10
C SER A 154 -33.97 12.94 -9.89
N SER A 155 -34.92 13.86 -9.70
CA SER A 155 -35.89 13.86 -8.59
C SER A 155 -36.65 12.52 -8.47
N SER A 156 -36.83 11.79 -9.58
CA SER A 156 -37.45 10.47 -9.59
C SER A 156 -36.60 9.37 -8.93
N ILE A 157 -35.27 9.46 -8.98
CA ILE A 157 -34.36 8.48 -8.36
C ILE A 157 -34.25 8.74 -6.84
N LYS A 158 -34.34 10.01 -6.42
CA LYS A 158 -34.32 10.42 -4.99
C LYS A 158 -35.49 9.81 -4.20
N THR A 159 -36.67 9.66 -4.82
CA THR A 159 -37.86 9.10 -4.15
C THR A 159 -37.78 7.58 -4.02
N THR A 160 -37.20 6.88 -5.01
CA THR A 160 -37.06 5.42 -4.99
C THR A 160 -35.97 4.95 -4.01
N PHE A 161 -34.88 5.68 -3.86
CA PHE A 161 -33.81 5.32 -2.91
C PHE A 161 -34.13 5.68 -1.45
N LYS A 162 -34.99 6.67 -1.19
CA LYS A 162 -35.37 7.06 0.18
C LYS A 162 -36.20 6.01 0.90
N SER A 163 -36.93 5.13 0.21
CA SER A 163 -37.79 4.15 0.90
C SER A 163 -37.07 2.85 1.31
N GLN A 164 -35.83 2.62 0.84
CA GLN A 164 -35.10 1.37 1.08
C GLN A 164 -33.83 1.53 1.93
N ASN A 165 -33.42 2.76 2.29
CA ASN A 165 -32.15 3.02 2.98
C ASN A 165 -32.26 3.83 4.29
N THR A 166 -33.46 4.01 4.83
CA THR A 166 -33.68 4.81 6.06
C THR A 166 -33.17 4.12 7.33
N THR A 167 -32.74 2.85 7.27
CA THR A 167 -32.28 2.10 8.45
C THR A 167 -30.76 1.81 8.45
N LEU A 168 -30.02 2.21 7.41
CA LEU A 168 -28.60 1.83 7.25
C LEU A 168 -27.63 3.01 7.00
N ARG A 169 -28.13 4.25 7.00
CA ARG A 169 -27.31 5.46 6.74
C ARG A 169 -27.19 6.44 7.91
N THR A 170 -27.58 6.04 9.11
CA THR A 170 -27.49 6.92 10.30
C THR A 170 -26.24 6.71 11.17
N GLU A 171 -25.21 5.97 10.72
CA GLU A 171 -24.05 5.66 11.57
C GLU A 171 -22.65 5.85 10.93
N ILE A 172 -22.51 6.45 9.74
CA ILE A 172 -21.16 6.68 9.15
C ILE A 172 -21.04 8.10 8.60
N ASP A 173 -21.27 9.09 9.46
CA ASP A 173 -20.49 10.34 9.42
C ASP A 173 -19.39 10.21 10.49
N ALA A 174 -18.63 9.12 10.44
CA ALA A 174 -17.69 8.76 11.50
C ALA A 174 -16.54 9.79 11.48
N GLU A 175 -16.48 10.61 12.53
CA GLU A 175 -15.34 11.51 12.78
C GLU A 175 -14.04 10.71 12.67
N GLU A 176 -13.03 11.30 12.03
CA GLU A 176 -11.71 10.69 11.86
C GLU A 176 -11.15 10.23 13.21
N PRO A 177 -10.64 8.99 13.30
CA PRO A 177 -10.03 8.49 14.53
C PRO A 177 -8.98 9.48 15.07
N PRO A 178 -8.94 9.75 16.38
CA PRO A 178 -8.01 10.71 16.98
C PRO A 178 -6.54 10.45 16.62
N GLU A 179 -6.17 9.19 16.46
CA GLU A 179 -4.85 8.71 16.07
C GLU A 179 -4.46 9.20 14.66
N ILE A 180 -5.40 9.12 13.71
CA ILE A 180 -5.20 9.57 12.32
C ILE A 180 -5.17 11.09 12.26
N LYS A 181 -6.10 11.77 12.93
CA LYS A 181 -6.16 13.24 13.00
C LYS A 181 -4.85 13.85 13.51
N LYS A 182 -4.23 13.18 14.49
CA LYS A 182 -2.91 13.60 15.00
C LYS A 182 -1.80 13.46 13.96
N ILE A 183 -1.83 12.41 13.13
CA ILE A 183 -0.86 12.21 12.05
C ILE A 183 -1.08 13.23 10.93
N HIS A 184 -2.31 13.44 10.48
CA HIS A 184 -2.62 14.47 9.47
C HIS A 184 -2.17 15.87 9.89
N LEU A 185 -2.43 16.27 11.15
CA LEU A 185 -1.95 17.55 11.66
C LEU A 185 -0.42 17.64 11.62
N LYS A 186 0.27 16.55 11.95
CA LYS A 186 1.72 16.47 11.93
C LYS A 186 2.29 16.56 10.51
N GLU A 187 1.69 15.88 9.55
CA GLU A 187 2.03 15.97 8.12
C GLU A 187 1.89 17.41 7.62
N ILE A 188 0.74 18.03 7.88
CA ILE A 188 0.44 19.41 7.48
C ILE A 188 1.48 20.37 8.05
N GLU A 189 1.76 20.30 9.35
CA GLU A 189 2.76 21.15 10.00
C GLU A 189 4.16 20.93 9.42
N TRP A 190 4.52 19.67 9.16
CA TRP A 190 5.82 19.32 8.64
C TRP A 190 6.02 19.80 7.20
N VAL A 191 5.06 19.59 6.31
CA VAL A 191 5.10 20.11 4.94
C VAL A 191 5.08 21.64 4.93
N LYS A 192 4.25 22.29 5.76
CA LYS A 192 4.27 23.76 5.92
C LYS A 192 5.64 24.27 6.33
N SER A 193 6.35 23.54 7.20
CA SER A 193 7.71 23.92 7.62
C SER A 193 8.69 23.92 6.45
N TRP A 194 8.59 22.95 5.53
CA TRP A 194 9.44 22.88 4.33
C TRP A 194 9.14 24.01 3.36
N ILE A 195 7.86 24.31 3.15
CA ILE A 195 7.43 25.41 2.28
C ILE A 195 8.00 26.73 2.82
N LYS A 196 7.91 26.96 4.13
CA LYS A 196 8.46 28.15 4.78
C LYS A 196 9.99 28.24 4.61
N GLU A 197 10.69 27.12 4.81
CA GLU A 197 12.14 27.03 4.61
C GLU A 197 12.54 27.33 3.15
N PHE A 198 11.80 26.80 2.18
CA PHE A 198 12.05 27.03 0.77
C PHE A 198 11.92 28.51 0.40
N TYR A 199 10.85 29.18 0.85
CA TYR A 199 10.64 30.60 0.56
C TYR A 199 11.64 31.50 1.28
N SER A 200 12.06 31.19 2.51
CA SER A 200 13.08 31.98 3.21
C SER A 200 14.43 31.93 2.49
N GLN A 201 14.85 30.76 2.01
CA GLN A 201 16.08 30.61 1.22
C GLN A 201 16.03 31.35 -0.11
N LYS A 202 14.85 31.42 -0.75
CA LYS A 202 14.66 32.17 -2.00
C LYS A 202 14.84 33.68 -1.80
N GLU A 203 14.34 34.22 -0.70
CA GLU A 203 14.50 35.65 -0.36
C GLU A 203 15.95 36.00 0.02
N VAL A 204 16.70 35.09 0.62
CA VAL A 204 18.14 35.26 0.87
C VAL A 204 18.94 35.31 -0.44
N LYS A 205 18.60 34.48 -1.43
CA LYS A 205 19.32 34.43 -2.73
C LYS A 205 19.00 35.60 -3.67
N LYS A 206 17.98 36.42 -3.38
CA LYS A 206 17.65 37.63 -4.13
C LYS A 206 18.41 38.88 -3.68
N LYS A 207 19.06 38.82 -2.51
CA LYS A 207 19.94 39.87 -1.98
C LYS A 207 21.39 39.57 -2.33
#